data_AF-A0A7C4BDP1-F1
#
_entry.id   AF-A0A7C4BDP1-F1
#
_cell.length_a   1.000
_cell.length_b   1.000
_cell.length_c   1.000
_cell.angle_alpha   90.00
_cell.angle_beta   90.00
_cell.angle_gamma   90.00
#
_symmetry.space_group_name_H-M   'P 1'
#
loop_
_entity.id
_entity.type
_entity.pdbx_description
1 polymer ?
#
loop_
_entity_poly.entity_id
_entity_poly.type
_entity_poly.pdbx_seq_one_letter_code
_entity_poly.pdbx_strand_id
1 'polypeptide(L)'
;MFELFKKGYENFCLEAVRSFVKVEPISGRAIKGRELPERDYFKLRDRELKRLGLLGKEVDGRVLLQCIPKYAVRWTDLSPLLEHGRLHLTDLYLVEGWAAISPSELWELYSEFVAVRTEEYLEEIHEKLSQVRPPPLFVEVGARISQLVPKEKEWRPAVKRGRLRVEFFPPCVKKALGGCPAGVRNFAVSFLLTSFLSYARISPSGKPDPKIRDFVEDLSILTEEVIPMIYGAAERCHPPLFSDQPHEKANIWHHLGFGLTEHPRLEDSGKSKWYRTPNCQKIKLQAPLLCEPDEHCSQIKNPLTYYYRRLAEEKHAVQGGDTGGEENLL
;
A
#
# COMPACT_ATOMS: atom_id res chain seq x y z
N MET A 1 -8.58 -25.03 -8.07
CA MET A 1 -7.47 -25.57 -7.26
C MET A 1 -7.95 -26.27 -5.99
N PHE A 2 -8.89 -25.72 -5.20
CA PHE A 2 -9.60 -26.44 -4.12
C PHE A 2 -10.17 -27.81 -4.56
N GLU A 3 -10.71 -27.86 -5.78
CA GLU A 3 -11.15 -29.11 -6.42
C GLU A 3 -10.01 -30.11 -6.72
N LEU A 4 -8.77 -29.65 -6.90
CA LEU A 4 -7.63 -30.55 -7.11
C LEU A 4 -7.24 -31.27 -5.81
N PHE A 5 -7.33 -30.60 -4.66
CA PHE A 5 -7.19 -31.25 -3.35
C PHE A 5 -8.20 -32.36 -3.14
N LYS A 6 -9.48 -32.04 -3.37
CA LYS A 6 -10.57 -33.00 -3.25
C LYS A 6 -10.42 -34.20 -4.18
N LYS A 7 -9.76 -34.01 -5.33
CA LYS A 7 -9.49 -35.06 -6.33
C LYS A 7 -8.21 -35.86 -6.04
N GLY A 8 -7.53 -35.63 -4.92
CA GLY A 8 -6.36 -36.41 -4.51
C GLY A 8 -5.01 -35.87 -5.01
N TYR A 9 -4.96 -34.66 -5.57
CA TYR A 9 -3.72 -34.01 -5.99
C TYR A 9 -3.04 -33.21 -4.87
N GLU A 10 -3.23 -33.63 -3.62
CA GLU A 10 -2.66 -32.97 -2.43
C GLU A 10 -1.14 -32.85 -2.54
N ASN A 11 -0.45 -33.89 -2.99
CA ASN A 11 1.01 -33.92 -3.11
C ASN A 11 1.56 -32.86 -4.07
N PHE A 12 0.97 -32.77 -5.28
CA PHE A 12 1.36 -31.77 -6.29
C PHE A 12 1.28 -30.36 -5.72
N CYS A 13 0.22 -30.09 -4.97
CA CYS A 13 0.05 -28.76 -4.45
C CYS A 13 0.96 -28.51 -3.23
N LEU A 14 1.19 -29.51 -2.37
CA LEU A 14 2.17 -29.42 -1.29
C LEU A 14 3.58 -29.11 -1.82
N GLU A 15 3.97 -29.68 -2.96
CA GLU A 15 5.24 -29.35 -3.63
C GLU A 15 5.31 -27.87 -3.99
N ALA A 16 4.23 -27.31 -4.56
CA ALA A 16 4.18 -25.89 -4.89
C ALA A 16 4.35 -25.01 -3.64
N VAL A 17 3.67 -25.34 -2.53
CA VAL A 17 3.73 -24.56 -1.28
C VAL A 17 5.09 -24.67 -0.59
N ARG A 18 5.72 -25.85 -0.63
CA ARG A 18 7.04 -26.09 -0.03
C ARG A 18 8.14 -25.22 -0.62
N SER A 19 7.95 -24.67 -1.83
CA SER A 19 8.89 -23.70 -2.41
C SER A 19 8.83 -22.31 -1.77
N PHE A 20 7.81 -22.03 -0.95
CA PHE A 20 7.61 -20.76 -0.25
C PHE A 20 7.76 -20.88 1.26
N VAL A 21 7.33 -22.00 1.85
CA VAL A 21 7.27 -22.16 3.30
C VAL A 21 7.56 -23.60 3.72
N LYS A 22 8.22 -23.78 4.87
CA LYS A 22 8.47 -25.11 5.41
C LYS A 22 7.20 -25.66 6.07
N VAL A 23 6.61 -26.66 5.40
CA VAL A 23 5.40 -27.36 5.85
C VAL A 23 5.77 -28.71 6.43
N GLU A 24 5.35 -28.99 7.65
CA GLU A 24 5.48 -30.30 8.30
C GLU A 24 4.11 -30.92 8.58
N PRO A 25 3.91 -32.24 8.42
CA PRO A 25 2.65 -32.89 8.76
C PRO A 25 2.45 -32.96 10.29
N ILE A 26 1.22 -32.77 10.74
CA ILE A 26 0.80 -33.02 12.13
C ILE A 26 0.56 -34.53 12.27
N SER A 27 1.20 -35.17 13.26
CA SER A 27 0.97 -36.59 13.55
C SER A 27 -0.17 -36.71 14.57
N GLY A 28 -1.36 -37.10 14.10
CA GLY A 28 -2.57 -37.12 14.92
C GLY A 28 -2.98 -35.70 15.32
N ARG A 29 -2.81 -35.36 16.61
CA ARG A 29 -2.98 -33.99 17.15
C ARG A 29 -1.67 -33.37 17.62
N ALA A 30 -0.52 -34.02 17.41
CA ALA A 30 0.75 -33.54 17.94
C ALA A 30 1.52 -32.68 16.93
N ILE A 31 1.90 -31.47 17.34
CA ILE A 31 2.88 -30.63 16.65
C ILE A 31 4.19 -30.72 17.41
N LYS A 32 5.24 -31.26 16.77
CA LYS A 32 6.58 -31.42 17.38
C LYS A 32 6.56 -32.08 18.77
N GLY A 33 5.68 -33.05 18.98
CA GLY A 33 5.56 -33.78 20.24
C GLY A 33 4.68 -33.12 21.32
N ARG A 34 4.10 -31.93 21.05
CA ARG A 34 3.06 -31.34 21.90
C ARG A 34 1.68 -31.60 21.32
N GLU A 35 0.79 -32.16 22.13
CA GLU A 35 -0.58 -32.45 21.70
C GLU A 35 -1.44 -31.18 21.70
N LEU A 36 -2.17 -30.96 20.60
CA LEU A 36 -3.21 -29.95 20.55
C LEU A 36 -4.38 -30.40 21.43
N PRO A 37 -4.82 -29.56 22.38
CA PRO A 37 -6.02 -29.85 23.16
C PRO A 37 -7.20 -30.13 22.23
N GLU A 38 -7.95 -31.19 22.53
CA GLU A 38 -9.10 -31.62 21.72
C GLU A 38 -10.10 -30.49 21.45
N ARG A 39 -10.36 -29.69 22.49
CA ARG A 39 -11.22 -28.52 22.41
C ARG A 39 -10.73 -27.51 21.37
N ASP A 40 -9.43 -27.29 21.28
CA ASP A 40 -8.88 -26.30 20.35
C ASP A 40 -8.78 -26.85 18.93
N TYR A 41 -8.52 -28.15 18.79
CA TYR A 41 -8.60 -28.84 17.51
C TYR A 41 -9.97 -28.68 16.83
N PHE A 42 -11.07 -28.85 17.59
CA PHE A 42 -12.41 -28.64 17.05
C PHE A 42 -12.74 -27.16 16.82
N LYS A 43 -12.24 -26.24 17.67
CA LYS A 43 -12.40 -24.80 17.42
C LYS A 43 -11.74 -24.36 16.11
N LEU A 44 -10.57 -24.89 15.79
CA LEU A 44 -9.87 -24.57 14.53
C LEU A 44 -10.69 -25.06 13.32
N ARG A 45 -11.20 -26.29 13.38
CA ARG A 45 -12.11 -26.81 12.36
C ARG A 45 -13.35 -25.91 12.20
N ASP A 46 -13.99 -25.56 13.30
CA ASP A 46 -15.25 -24.79 13.28
C ASP A 46 -15.01 -23.35 12.81
N ARG A 47 -13.84 -22.78 13.12
CA ARG A 47 -13.39 -21.48 12.58
C ARG A 47 -13.31 -21.53 11.06
N GLU A 48 -12.69 -22.57 10.51
CA GLU A 48 -12.57 -22.71 9.05
C GLU A 48 -13.91 -22.99 8.37
N LEU A 49 -14.74 -23.84 8.96
CA LEU A 49 -16.10 -24.05 8.48
C LEU A 49 -16.91 -22.74 8.48
N LYS A 50 -16.74 -21.90 9.51
CA LYS A 50 -17.38 -20.59 9.58
C LYS A 50 -16.89 -19.67 8.48
N ARG A 51 -15.57 -19.60 8.26
CA ARG A 51 -14.95 -18.76 7.23
C ARG A 51 -15.42 -19.13 5.82
N LEU A 52 -15.58 -20.42 5.55
CA LEU A 52 -16.11 -20.93 4.28
C LEU A 52 -17.64 -20.81 4.17
N GLY A 53 -18.35 -20.32 5.20
CA GLY A 53 -19.81 -20.21 5.20
C GLY A 53 -20.54 -21.56 5.27
N LEU A 54 -19.89 -22.58 5.84
CA LEU A 54 -20.34 -23.97 5.93
C LEU A 54 -20.72 -24.42 7.34
N LEU A 55 -20.47 -23.59 8.36
CA LEU A 55 -20.82 -23.92 9.75
C LEU A 55 -22.34 -24.13 9.90
N GLY A 56 -22.73 -25.27 10.49
CA GLY A 56 -24.14 -25.62 10.71
C GLY A 56 -24.87 -26.16 9.47
N LYS A 57 -24.16 -26.36 8.35
CA LYS A 57 -24.70 -27.01 7.15
C LYS A 57 -24.28 -28.48 7.10
N GLU A 58 -25.00 -29.28 6.31
CA GLU A 58 -24.55 -30.62 5.96
C GLU A 58 -23.35 -30.49 5.01
N VAL A 59 -22.19 -30.98 5.43
CA VAL A 59 -20.92 -30.81 4.71
C VAL A 59 -20.37 -32.17 4.34
N ASP A 60 -20.00 -32.32 3.06
CA ASP A 60 -19.34 -33.52 2.56
C ASP A 60 -18.06 -33.84 3.37
N GLY A 61 -17.87 -35.10 3.75
CA GLY A 61 -16.73 -35.53 4.57
C GLY A 61 -15.37 -35.16 3.98
N ARG A 62 -15.24 -35.06 2.64
CA ARG A 62 -14.02 -34.61 1.96
C ARG A 62 -13.73 -33.13 2.19
N VAL A 63 -14.77 -32.30 2.32
CA VAL A 63 -14.65 -30.87 2.65
C VAL A 63 -14.29 -30.70 4.12
N LEU A 64 -14.87 -31.51 5.00
CA LEU A 64 -14.56 -31.50 6.43
C LEU A 64 -13.06 -31.74 6.67
N LEU A 65 -12.46 -32.71 5.97
CA LEU A 65 -11.02 -33.01 6.05
C LEU A 65 -10.12 -31.83 5.64
N GLN A 66 -10.61 -30.90 4.82
CA GLN A 66 -9.85 -29.70 4.43
C GLN A 66 -9.83 -28.63 5.51
N CYS A 67 -10.81 -28.63 6.42
CA CYS A 67 -10.95 -27.65 7.50
C CYS A 67 -10.19 -28.09 8.77
N ILE A 68 -9.72 -29.34 8.80
CA ILE A 68 -9.05 -29.92 9.94
C ILE A 68 -7.55 -29.61 9.88
N PRO A 69 -6.93 -29.12 10.98
CA PRO A 69 -5.48 -28.91 11.03
C PRO A 69 -4.72 -30.20 10.68
N LYS A 70 -3.90 -30.14 9.62
CA LYS A 70 -3.11 -31.28 9.11
C LYS A 70 -1.63 -30.94 9.00
N TYR A 71 -1.29 -29.65 8.96
CA TYR A 71 0.08 -29.20 8.78
C TYR A 71 0.48 -28.19 9.85
N ALA A 72 1.77 -28.15 10.10
CA ALA A 72 2.43 -27.19 10.94
C ALA A 72 3.41 -26.37 10.10
N VAL A 73 3.38 -25.05 10.30
CA VAL A 73 4.26 -24.10 9.62
C VAL A 73 4.94 -23.22 10.66
N ARG A 74 6.24 -22.93 10.51
CA ARG A 74 6.89 -21.98 11.42
C ARG A 74 6.31 -20.58 11.18
N TRP A 75 5.93 -19.89 12.25
CA TRP A 75 5.37 -18.54 12.09
C TRP A 75 6.37 -17.58 11.42
N THR A 76 7.68 -17.78 11.63
CA THR A 76 8.74 -16.98 11.03
C THR A 76 8.78 -17.10 9.51
N ASP A 77 8.41 -18.25 8.96
CA ASP A 77 8.40 -18.47 7.51
C ASP A 77 7.23 -17.71 6.85
N LEU A 78 6.28 -17.24 7.66
CA LEU A 78 5.15 -16.40 7.24
C LEU A 78 5.48 -14.90 7.31
N SER A 79 6.72 -14.52 7.63
CA SER A 79 7.11 -13.10 7.76
C SER A 79 6.78 -12.24 6.54
N PRO A 80 6.92 -12.70 5.28
CA PRO A 80 6.56 -11.87 4.13
C PRO A 80 5.07 -11.51 4.15
N LEU A 81 4.20 -12.41 4.59
CA LEU A 81 2.76 -12.14 4.69
C LEU A 81 2.45 -11.19 5.84
N LEU A 82 3.15 -11.33 6.97
CA LEU A 82 3.01 -10.44 8.13
C LEU A 82 3.46 -9.01 7.81
N GLU A 83 4.59 -8.86 7.11
CA GLU A 83 5.17 -7.56 6.74
C GLU A 83 4.28 -6.79 5.75
N HIS A 84 3.65 -7.52 4.82
CA HIS A 84 2.70 -6.97 3.85
C HIS A 84 1.26 -6.86 4.38
N GLY A 85 1.02 -7.21 5.65
CA GLY A 85 -0.30 -7.12 6.28
C GLY A 85 -1.35 -8.06 5.68
N ARG A 86 -0.92 -9.14 5.02
CA ARG A 86 -1.79 -10.18 4.45
C ARG A 86 -2.24 -11.22 5.48
N LEU A 87 -1.56 -11.24 6.64
CA LEU A 87 -1.81 -12.14 7.74
C LEU A 87 -1.48 -11.42 9.06
N HIS A 88 -2.22 -11.72 10.13
CA HIS A 88 -1.84 -11.29 11.47
C HIS A 88 -1.49 -12.49 12.36
N LEU A 89 -0.55 -12.30 13.30
CA LEU A 89 -0.19 -13.35 14.26
C LEU A 89 -1.38 -13.81 15.12
N THR A 90 -2.33 -12.91 15.38
CA THR A 90 -3.58 -13.20 16.12
C THR A 90 -4.51 -14.15 15.39
N ASP A 91 -4.33 -14.31 14.08
CA ASP A 91 -5.13 -15.23 13.25
C ASP A 91 -4.59 -16.67 13.36
N LEU A 92 -3.35 -16.82 13.83
CA LEU A 92 -2.65 -18.11 13.92
C LEU A 92 -2.83 -18.75 15.28
N TYR A 93 -3.08 -20.07 15.28
CA TYR A 93 -2.98 -20.87 16.49
C TYR A 93 -1.56 -21.40 16.63
N LEU A 94 -0.80 -20.82 17.55
CA LEU A 94 0.63 -21.08 17.72
C LEU A 94 0.89 -22.06 18.86
N VAL A 95 1.71 -23.07 18.58
CA VAL A 95 2.24 -24.04 19.55
C VAL A 95 3.74 -24.10 19.38
N GLU A 96 4.51 -23.65 20.39
CA GLU A 96 5.98 -23.73 20.38
C GLU A 96 6.63 -23.14 19.10
N GLY A 97 6.08 -22.02 18.61
CA GLY A 97 6.56 -21.35 17.40
C GLY A 97 6.04 -21.94 16.07
N TRP A 98 5.11 -22.89 16.11
CA TRP A 98 4.48 -23.47 14.93
C TRP A 98 2.99 -23.12 14.87
N ALA A 99 2.56 -22.62 13.73
CA ALA A 99 1.15 -22.43 13.41
C ALA A 99 0.51 -23.75 12.97
N ALA A 100 -0.61 -24.11 13.59
CA ALA A 100 -1.46 -25.20 13.14
C ALA A 100 -2.31 -24.74 11.95
N ILE A 101 -2.17 -25.41 10.81
CA ILE A 101 -2.74 -25.01 9.52
C ILE A 101 -3.53 -26.16 8.93
N SER A 102 -4.78 -25.87 8.55
CA SER A 102 -5.62 -26.79 7.76
C SER A 102 -5.21 -26.79 6.28
N PRO A 103 -5.53 -27.85 5.52
CA PRO A 103 -5.32 -27.86 4.08
C PRO A 103 -5.93 -26.65 3.35
N SER A 104 -7.10 -26.16 3.75
CA SER A 104 -7.69 -24.95 3.15
C SER A 104 -6.87 -23.70 3.42
N GLU A 105 -6.44 -23.49 4.66
CA GLU A 105 -5.63 -22.33 5.04
C GLU A 105 -4.26 -22.37 4.33
N LEU A 106 -3.70 -23.56 4.10
CA LEU A 106 -2.43 -23.70 3.40
C LEU A 106 -2.50 -23.15 1.95
N TRP A 107 -3.63 -23.30 1.26
CA TRP A 107 -3.83 -22.71 -0.09
C TRP A 107 -3.94 -21.21 -0.05
N GLU A 108 -4.59 -20.68 0.96
CA GLU A 108 -4.74 -19.25 1.12
C GLU A 108 -3.38 -18.62 1.37
N LEU A 109 -2.60 -19.17 2.29
CA LEU A 109 -1.22 -18.76 2.51
C LEU A 109 -0.42 -18.79 1.21
N TYR A 110 -0.53 -19.86 0.42
CA TYR A 110 0.14 -19.95 -0.88
C TYR A 110 -0.30 -18.85 -1.86
N SER A 111 -1.60 -18.60 -1.97
CA SER A 111 -2.12 -17.56 -2.85
C SER A 111 -1.65 -16.17 -2.43
N GLU A 112 -1.57 -15.90 -1.12
CA GLU A 112 -1.05 -14.65 -0.58
C GLU A 112 0.46 -14.53 -0.84
N PHE A 113 1.23 -15.62 -0.72
CA PHE A 113 2.65 -15.60 -1.07
C PHE A 113 2.88 -15.29 -2.55
N VAL A 114 2.09 -15.88 -3.45
CA VAL A 114 2.14 -15.58 -4.88
C VAL A 114 1.77 -14.11 -5.12
N ALA A 115 0.73 -13.60 -4.44
CA ALA A 115 0.32 -12.20 -4.55
C ALA A 115 1.45 -11.26 -4.12
N VAL A 116 2.03 -11.47 -2.93
CA VAL A 116 3.13 -10.66 -2.40
C VAL A 116 4.33 -10.67 -3.36
N ARG A 117 4.78 -11.85 -3.80
CA ARG A 117 5.91 -11.93 -4.77
C ARG A 117 5.60 -11.25 -6.10
N THR A 118 4.35 -11.34 -6.56
CA THR A 118 3.92 -10.67 -7.79
C THR A 118 3.96 -9.15 -7.62
N GLU A 119 3.48 -8.64 -6.49
CA GLU A 119 3.52 -7.22 -6.17
C GLU A 119 4.96 -6.70 -6.09
N GLU A 120 5.85 -7.40 -5.36
CA GLU A 120 7.28 -7.05 -5.24
C GLU A 120 7.97 -7.04 -6.61
N TYR A 121 7.71 -8.06 -7.44
CA TYR A 121 8.25 -8.13 -8.79
C TYR A 121 7.78 -6.96 -9.66
N LEU A 122 6.48 -6.63 -9.61
CA LEU A 122 5.94 -5.51 -10.37
C LEU A 122 6.54 -4.17 -9.92
N GLU A 123 6.78 -3.98 -8.62
CA GLU A 123 7.47 -2.80 -8.09
C GLU A 123 8.90 -2.72 -8.62
N GLU A 124 9.67 -3.81 -8.57
CA GLU A 124 11.04 -3.87 -9.10
C GLU A 124 11.10 -3.53 -10.60
N ILE A 125 10.20 -4.14 -11.39
CA ILE A 125 10.10 -3.86 -12.83
C ILE A 125 9.71 -2.40 -13.06
N HIS A 126 8.77 -1.86 -12.28
CA HIS A 126 8.38 -0.46 -12.38
C HIS A 126 9.56 0.48 -12.10
N GLU A 127 10.34 0.22 -11.05
CA GLU A 127 11.52 1.03 -10.74
C GLU A 127 12.53 1.00 -11.89
N LYS A 128 12.87 -0.18 -12.42
CA LYS A 128 13.79 -0.33 -13.57
C LYS A 128 13.29 0.43 -14.80
N LEU A 129 12.01 0.25 -15.16
CA LEU A 129 11.39 0.92 -16.30
C LEU A 129 11.12 2.42 -16.06
N SER A 130 11.22 2.90 -14.82
CA SER A 130 11.13 4.33 -14.53
C SER A 130 12.45 5.07 -14.78
N GLN A 131 13.57 4.34 -14.77
CA GLN A 131 14.92 4.87 -14.98
C GLN A 131 15.34 4.82 -16.45
N VAL A 132 14.74 3.93 -17.24
CA VAL A 132 15.05 3.72 -18.65
C VAL A 132 13.77 3.82 -19.47
N ARG A 133 13.85 4.34 -20.71
CA ARG A 133 12.68 4.35 -21.60
C ARG A 133 12.21 2.91 -21.84
N PRO A 134 10.94 2.57 -21.56
CA PRO A 134 10.44 1.22 -21.78
C PRO A 134 10.53 0.81 -23.26
N PRO A 135 10.80 -0.48 -23.56
CA PRO A 135 10.76 -0.99 -24.93
C PRO A 135 9.42 -0.68 -25.62
N PRO A 136 9.42 -0.30 -26.92
CA PRO A 136 8.19 0.07 -27.64
C PRO A 136 7.08 -1.00 -27.57
N LEU A 137 7.47 -2.27 -27.64
CA LEU A 137 6.54 -3.40 -27.55
C LEU A 137 5.74 -3.39 -26.23
N PHE A 138 6.38 -3.06 -25.10
CA PHE A 138 5.69 -3.02 -23.80
C PHE A 138 4.70 -1.87 -23.73
N VAL A 139 5.03 -0.72 -24.34
CA VAL A 139 4.13 0.43 -24.43
C VAL A 139 2.91 0.08 -25.28
N GLU A 140 3.12 -0.58 -26.43
CA GLU A 140 2.05 -1.03 -27.33
C GLU A 140 1.13 -2.05 -26.65
N VAL A 141 1.70 -3.09 -26.04
CA VAL A 141 0.95 -4.11 -25.30
C VAL A 141 0.17 -3.47 -24.15
N GLY A 142 0.79 -2.59 -23.36
CA GLY A 142 0.13 -1.88 -22.28
C GLY A 142 -1.03 -0.99 -22.75
N ALA A 143 -0.87 -0.29 -23.88
CA ALA A 143 -1.93 0.49 -24.49
C ALA A 143 -3.08 -0.40 -24.98
N ARG A 144 -2.77 -1.55 -25.59
CA ARG A 144 -3.78 -2.49 -26.07
C ARG A 144 -4.55 -3.14 -24.92
N ILE A 145 -3.87 -3.55 -23.86
CA ILE A 145 -4.51 -4.05 -22.63
C ILE A 145 -5.43 -2.97 -22.06
N SER A 146 -4.97 -1.72 -21.94
CA SER A 146 -5.77 -0.61 -21.41
C SER A 146 -7.03 -0.29 -22.23
N GLN A 147 -7.02 -0.61 -23.53
CA GLN A 147 -8.19 -0.47 -24.40
C GLN A 147 -9.21 -1.61 -24.22
N LEU A 148 -8.73 -2.81 -23.91
CA LEU A 148 -9.53 -4.04 -23.85
C LEU A 148 -10.07 -4.33 -22.45
N VAL A 149 -9.27 -4.02 -21.42
CA VAL A 149 -9.71 -4.09 -20.03
C VAL A 149 -10.83 -3.06 -19.90
N PRO A 150 -12.04 -3.46 -19.46
CA PRO A 150 -13.07 -2.50 -19.13
C PRO A 150 -12.41 -1.43 -18.29
N LYS A 151 -12.69 -0.16 -18.56
CA LYS A 151 -12.44 0.83 -17.53
C LYS A 151 -13.35 0.42 -16.37
N GLU A 152 -12.86 -0.48 -15.50
CA GLU A 152 -13.23 -0.46 -14.10
C GLU A 152 -13.23 1.01 -13.75
N LYS A 153 -14.20 1.45 -12.96
CA LYS A 153 -14.07 2.73 -12.29
C LYS A 153 -12.74 2.62 -11.54
N GLU A 154 -11.65 3.01 -12.19
CA GLU A 154 -10.38 3.27 -11.54
C GLU A 154 -10.84 4.14 -10.42
N TRP A 155 -10.69 3.67 -9.20
CA TRP A 155 -10.92 4.49 -8.04
C TRP A 155 -9.74 5.47 -7.92
N ARG A 156 -9.49 6.17 -9.03
CA ARG A 156 -8.99 7.53 -9.08
C ARG A 156 -10.27 8.35 -9.03
N PRO A 157 -10.77 8.72 -7.84
CA PRO A 157 -11.77 9.76 -7.80
C PRO A 157 -11.24 10.88 -8.69
N ALA A 158 -12.07 11.36 -9.62
CA ALA A 158 -11.80 12.60 -10.33
C ALA A 158 -11.85 13.72 -9.26
N VAL A 159 -10.80 13.78 -8.44
CA VAL A 159 -10.62 14.79 -7.42
C VAL A 159 -10.31 16.04 -8.19
N LYS A 160 -11.36 16.84 -8.41
CA LYS A 160 -11.23 18.18 -8.95
C LYS A 160 -10.07 18.90 -8.24
N ARG A 161 -9.22 19.55 -9.04
CA ARG A 161 -8.20 20.50 -8.58
C ARG A 161 -8.82 21.38 -7.49
N GLY A 162 -8.25 21.33 -6.29
CA GLY A 162 -8.73 22.07 -5.13
C GLY A 162 -7.57 22.36 -4.20
N ARG A 163 -7.77 23.28 -3.26
CA ARG A 163 -6.77 23.59 -2.23
C ARG A 163 -6.44 22.34 -1.43
N LEU A 164 -5.19 22.26 -0.97
CA LEU A 164 -4.72 21.18 -0.11
C LEU A 164 -5.48 21.18 1.22
N ARG A 165 -5.92 20.00 1.65
CA ARG A 165 -6.66 19.79 2.90
C ARG A 165 -5.80 19.04 3.91
N VAL A 166 -5.14 19.80 4.77
CA VAL A 166 -4.13 19.29 5.71
C VAL A 166 -4.72 18.26 6.68
N GLU A 167 -6.01 18.38 7.01
CA GLU A 167 -6.74 17.44 7.87
C GLU A 167 -6.77 16.02 7.29
N PHE A 168 -6.69 15.88 5.96
CA PHE A 168 -6.71 14.59 5.25
C PHE A 168 -5.33 14.06 4.91
N PHE A 169 -4.27 14.74 5.32
CA PHE A 169 -2.92 14.24 5.09
C PHE A 169 -2.64 12.98 5.91
N PRO A 170 -1.89 12.02 5.36
CA PRO A 170 -1.48 10.84 6.09
C PRO A 170 -0.56 11.20 7.26
N PRO A 171 -0.46 10.35 8.30
CA PRO A 171 0.37 10.62 9.48
C PRO A 171 1.82 10.99 9.16
N CYS A 172 2.44 10.30 8.19
CA CYS A 172 3.82 10.56 7.78
C CYS A 172 4.04 11.96 7.20
N VAL A 173 3.07 12.47 6.43
CA VAL A 173 3.11 13.83 5.86
C VAL A 173 2.83 14.86 6.94
N LYS A 174 1.86 14.62 7.84
CA LYS A 174 1.57 15.51 8.97
C LYS A 174 2.79 15.68 9.87
N LYS A 175 3.47 14.59 10.20
CA LYS A 175 4.73 14.63 10.94
C LYS A 175 5.83 15.38 10.21
N ALA A 176 6.02 15.11 8.92
CA ALA A 176 7.01 15.83 8.13
C ALA A 176 6.73 17.35 8.10
N LEU A 177 5.45 17.75 7.99
CA LEU A 177 5.05 19.15 8.12
C LEU A 177 5.36 19.74 9.49
N GLY A 178 5.27 18.95 10.56
CA GLY A 178 5.60 19.36 11.92
C GLY A 178 7.08 19.66 12.16
N GLY A 179 7.97 19.27 11.24
CA GLY A 179 9.42 19.38 11.39
C GLY A 179 10.05 18.04 11.79
N CYS A 180 11.33 17.88 11.46
CA CYS A 180 12.06 16.62 11.60
C CYS A 180 13.46 16.83 12.18
N PRO A 181 14.04 15.82 12.87
CA PRO A 181 15.43 15.86 13.29
C PRO A 181 16.39 15.69 12.10
N ALA A 182 17.65 16.09 12.30
CA ALA A 182 18.71 16.11 11.28
C ALA A 182 18.82 14.81 10.45
N GLY A 183 18.64 13.64 11.08
CA GLY A 183 18.81 12.33 10.41
C GLY A 183 17.76 11.98 9.36
N VAL A 184 16.58 12.63 9.37
CA VAL A 184 15.49 12.30 8.44
C VAL A 184 14.93 13.52 7.67
N ARG A 185 15.26 14.75 8.08
CA ARG A 185 14.69 15.98 7.50
C ARG A 185 14.92 16.13 5.99
N ASN A 186 16.05 15.68 5.43
CA ASN A 186 16.30 15.78 3.99
C ASN A 186 15.33 14.90 3.20
N PHE A 187 15.17 13.65 3.63
CA PHE A 187 14.17 12.75 3.04
C PHE A 187 12.75 13.29 3.23
N ALA A 188 12.42 13.72 4.45
CA ALA A 188 11.10 14.19 4.82
C ALA A 188 10.68 15.42 4.01
N VAL A 189 11.53 16.44 3.94
CA VAL A 189 11.23 17.71 3.28
C VAL A 189 11.44 17.58 1.78
N SER A 190 12.65 17.25 1.35
CA SER A 190 13.07 17.40 -0.04
C SER A 190 12.48 16.33 -0.95
N PHE A 191 12.25 15.13 -0.44
CA PHE A 191 11.67 14.02 -1.21
C PHE A 191 10.18 13.85 -0.91
N LEU A 192 9.82 13.53 0.34
CA LEU A 192 8.45 13.16 0.68
C LEU A 192 7.48 14.35 0.57
N LEU A 193 7.70 15.46 1.29
CA LEU A 193 6.79 16.61 1.26
C LEU A 193 6.73 17.25 -0.12
N THR A 194 7.87 17.52 -0.74
CA THR A 194 7.94 18.14 -2.07
C THR A 194 7.12 17.39 -3.11
N SER A 195 7.33 16.08 -3.21
CA SER A 195 6.60 15.25 -4.18
C SER A 195 5.14 15.05 -3.77
N PHE A 196 4.83 14.79 -2.50
CA PHE A 196 3.46 14.59 -2.05
C PHE A 196 2.60 15.85 -2.27
N LEU A 197 3.04 17.02 -1.82
CA LEU A 197 2.26 18.25 -1.90
C LEU A 197 2.02 18.66 -3.36
N SER A 198 3.04 18.56 -4.22
CA SER A 198 2.90 18.86 -5.64
C SER A 198 1.93 17.90 -6.34
N TYR A 199 2.05 16.59 -6.12
CA TYR A 199 1.14 15.61 -6.71
C TYR A 199 -0.28 15.72 -6.15
N ALA A 200 -0.44 15.92 -4.84
CA ALA A 200 -1.73 16.08 -4.19
C ALA A 200 -2.48 17.34 -4.66
N ARG A 201 -1.74 18.43 -4.96
CA ARG A 201 -2.32 19.70 -5.38
C ARG A 201 -2.60 19.78 -6.89
N ILE A 202 -1.69 19.27 -7.72
CA ILE A 202 -1.78 19.35 -9.19
C ILE A 202 -2.56 18.16 -9.76
N SER A 203 -2.47 16.99 -9.12
CA SER A 203 -3.09 15.72 -9.53
C SER A 203 -2.84 15.39 -11.02
N PRO A 204 -1.58 15.20 -11.43
CA PRO A 204 -1.26 14.95 -12.85
C PRO A 204 -1.89 13.64 -13.34
N SER A 205 -2.58 13.70 -14.48
CA SER A 205 -3.26 12.55 -15.09
C SER A 205 -3.15 12.57 -16.62
N GLY A 206 -3.13 11.39 -17.24
CA GLY A 206 -3.31 11.25 -18.69
C GLY A 206 -2.10 11.54 -19.57
N LYS A 207 -0.90 11.76 -19.01
CA LYS A 207 0.34 11.96 -19.76
C LYS A 207 1.47 11.02 -19.31
N PRO A 208 2.18 10.34 -20.23
CA PRO A 208 3.43 9.66 -19.91
C PRO A 208 4.52 10.72 -19.65
N ASP A 209 5.21 10.60 -18.52
CA ASP A 209 6.21 11.57 -18.03
C ASP A 209 5.66 13.01 -17.84
N PRO A 210 4.78 13.22 -16.84
CA PRO A 210 4.13 14.51 -16.61
C PRO A 210 5.14 15.59 -16.22
N LYS A 211 5.02 16.79 -16.82
CA LYS A 211 5.73 18.00 -16.38
C LYS A 211 4.72 18.95 -15.72
N ILE A 212 5.14 19.74 -14.75
CA ILE A 212 4.20 20.65 -14.07
C ILE A 212 3.56 21.64 -15.05
N ARG A 213 4.33 22.17 -16.02
CA ARG A 213 3.79 23.05 -17.09
C ARG A 213 2.68 22.44 -17.94
N ASP A 214 2.51 21.12 -17.92
CA ASP A 214 1.42 20.45 -18.64
C ASP A 214 0.05 20.65 -17.96
N PHE A 215 0.02 21.09 -16.70
CA PHE A 215 -1.17 21.10 -15.86
C PHE A 215 -1.48 22.46 -15.22
N VAL A 216 -0.57 23.43 -15.31
CA VAL A 216 -0.69 24.76 -14.71
C VAL A 216 -0.41 25.85 -15.76
N GLU A 217 -1.08 27.00 -15.63
CA GLU A 217 -0.90 28.15 -16.52
C GLU A 217 0.27 29.04 -16.08
N ASP A 218 0.53 29.10 -14.77
CA ASP A 218 1.62 29.83 -14.14
C ASP A 218 2.14 29.08 -12.90
N LEU A 219 3.09 29.68 -12.18
CA LEU A 219 3.70 29.08 -10.98
C LEU A 219 2.98 29.40 -9.66
N SER A 220 1.86 30.14 -9.67
CA SER A 220 1.15 30.58 -8.45
C SER A 220 0.82 29.42 -7.51
N ILE A 221 0.31 28.31 -8.04
CA ILE A 221 0.02 27.09 -7.27
C ILE A 221 1.26 26.62 -6.50
N LEU A 222 2.44 26.70 -7.10
CA LEU A 222 3.68 26.31 -6.43
C LEU A 222 4.13 27.38 -5.45
N THR A 223 4.24 28.64 -5.89
CA THR A 223 4.84 29.72 -5.10
C THR A 223 3.97 30.19 -3.93
N GLU A 224 2.65 30.10 -4.05
CA GLU A 224 1.70 30.60 -3.05
C GLU A 224 1.12 29.49 -2.17
N GLU A 225 1.02 28.25 -2.66
CA GLU A 225 0.43 27.14 -1.90
C GLU A 225 1.46 26.08 -1.48
N VAL A 226 2.20 25.50 -2.43
CA VAL A 226 3.05 24.32 -2.17
C VAL A 226 4.37 24.68 -1.47
N ILE A 227 5.13 25.63 -2.02
CA ILE A 227 6.45 26.03 -1.51
C ILE A 227 6.39 26.59 -0.09
N PRO A 228 5.42 27.46 0.28
CA PRO A 228 5.32 27.94 1.66
C PRO A 228 5.14 26.83 2.68
N MET A 229 4.40 25.77 2.34
CA MET A 229 4.25 24.61 3.22
C MET A 229 5.57 23.83 3.40
N ILE A 230 6.32 23.65 2.32
CA ILE A 230 7.63 22.98 2.32
C ILE A 230 8.63 23.80 3.14
N TYR A 231 8.71 25.11 2.89
CA TYR A 231 9.66 25.99 3.58
C TYR A 231 9.31 26.14 5.06
N GLY A 232 8.02 26.25 5.40
CA GLY A 232 7.60 26.23 6.80
C GLY A 232 8.01 24.94 7.52
N ALA A 233 7.92 23.77 6.86
CA ALA A 233 8.36 22.50 7.43
C ALA A 233 9.89 22.44 7.60
N ALA A 234 10.63 22.98 6.62
CA ALA A 234 12.09 23.09 6.68
C ALA A 234 12.56 23.93 7.86
N GLU A 235 11.89 25.05 8.15
CA GLU A 235 12.21 25.92 9.30
C GLU A 235 11.86 25.26 10.65
N ARG A 236 10.82 24.43 10.70
CA ARG A 236 10.45 23.66 11.91
C ARG A 236 11.39 22.46 12.18
N CYS A 237 12.26 22.11 11.24
CA CYS A 237 13.24 21.04 11.46
C CYS A 237 14.28 21.45 12.52
N HIS A 238 14.91 20.44 13.12
CA HIS A 238 15.92 20.65 14.16
C HIS A 238 17.23 19.94 13.79
N PRO A 239 18.29 20.69 13.39
CA PRO A 239 18.28 22.13 13.11
C PRO A 239 17.42 22.50 11.88
N PRO A 240 17.08 23.79 11.67
CA PRO A 240 16.37 24.24 10.47
C PRO A 240 17.12 23.82 9.20
N LEU A 241 16.40 23.24 8.24
CA LEU A 241 17.03 22.56 7.10
C LEU A 241 17.84 23.52 6.24
N PHE A 242 17.27 24.66 5.85
CA PHE A 242 17.95 25.57 4.93
C PHE A 242 19.02 26.43 5.58
N SER A 243 18.98 26.60 6.91
CA SER A 243 20.08 27.23 7.64
C SER A 243 21.31 26.31 7.65
N ASP A 244 21.09 25.01 7.85
CA ASP A 244 22.17 24.02 7.89
C ASP A 244 22.63 23.59 6.48
N GLN A 245 21.70 23.50 5.53
CA GLN A 245 21.93 23.03 4.16
C GLN A 245 21.22 23.94 3.14
N PRO A 246 21.78 25.13 2.84
CA PRO A 246 21.14 26.12 1.97
C PRO A 246 20.81 25.60 0.56
N HIS A 247 21.67 24.73 0.01
CA HIS A 247 21.51 24.13 -1.31
C HIS A 247 20.23 23.28 -1.45
N GLU A 248 19.64 22.83 -0.34
CA GLU A 248 18.39 22.07 -0.37
C GLU A 248 17.23 22.89 -0.96
N LYS A 249 17.27 24.24 -0.92
CA LYS A 249 16.29 25.10 -1.61
C LYS A 249 16.24 24.83 -3.12
N ALA A 250 17.41 24.72 -3.75
CA ALA A 250 17.50 24.38 -5.17
C ALA A 250 17.09 22.92 -5.43
N ASN A 251 17.34 22.01 -4.47
CA ASN A 251 16.89 20.62 -4.58
C ASN A 251 15.36 20.47 -4.54
N ILE A 252 14.63 21.34 -3.83
CA ILE A 252 13.16 21.37 -3.89
C ILE A 252 12.70 21.56 -5.34
N TRP A 253 13.23 22.58 -6.02
CA TRP A 253 12.90 22.86 -7.42
C TRP A 253 13.36 21.77 -8.37
N HIS A 254 14.51 21.14 -8.09
CA HIS A 254 14.97 19.98 -8.82
C HIS A 254 13.97 18.82 -8.74
N HIS A 255 13.45 18.50 -7.55
CA HIS A 255 12.44 17.45 -7.40
C HIS A 255 11.08 17.82 -7.97
N LEU A 256 10.77 19.12 -8.11
CA LEU A 256 9.59 19.60 -8.85
C LEU A 256 9.78 19.58 -10.38
N GLY A 257 10.97 19.25 -10.87
CA GLY A 257 11.25 19.10 -12.29
C GLY A 257 11.80 20.36 -12.98
N PHE A 258 12.22 21.39 -12.24
CA PHE A 258 12.70 22.67 -12.80
C PHE A 258 14.23 22.75 -12.95
N GLY A 259 14.96 21.69 -12.61
CA GLY A 259 16.41 21.71 -12.47
C GLY A 259 16.86 22.35 -11.16
N LEU A 260 18.18 22.47 -10.98
CA LEU A 260 18.78 23.13 -9.83
C LEU A 260 18.70 24.65 -10.02
N THR A 261 17.71 25.29 -9.42
CA THR A 261 17.47 26.74 -9.48
C THR A 261 16.78 27.24 -8.20
N GLU A 262 16.99 28.50 -7.85
CA GLU A 262 16.23 29.20 -6.81
C GLU A 262 15.15 30.13 -7.40
N HIS A 263 15.25 30.42 -8.69
CA HIS A 263 14.35 31.31 -9.44
C HIS A 263 13.77 30.54 -10.63
N PRO A 264 12.82 29.63 -10.40
CA PRO A 264 12.22 28.85 -11.47
C PRO A 264 11.33 29.73 -12.36
N ARG A 265 11.36 29.46 -13.66
CA ARG A 265 10.35 29.94 -14.61
C ARG A 265 9.53 28.76 -15.11
N LEU A 266 8.32 29.01 -15.59
CA LEU A 266 7.45 27.94 -16.07
C LEU A 266 8.12 27.17 -17.23
N GLU A 267 8.87 27.86 -18.08
CA GLU A 267 9.62 27.24 -19.19
C GLU A 267 10.66 26.22 -18.72
N ASP A 268 11.16 26.36 -17.49
CA ASP A 268 12.17 25.49 -16.90
C ASP A 268 11.59 24.11 -16.49
N SER A 269 10.26 23.96 -16.51
CA SER A 269 9.59 22.69 -16.21
C SER A 269 9.97 21.59 -17.22
N GLY A 270 10.60 20.53 -16.71
CA GLY A 270 11.16 19.42 -17.48
C GLY A 270 12.68 19.45 -17.62
N LYS A 271 13.38 20.42 -17.01
CA LYS A 271 14.85 20.41 -16.90
C LYS A 271 15.36 19.32 -15.96
N SER A 272 14.53 18.85 -15.04
CA SER A 272 14.74 17.63 -14.24
C SER A 272 13.46 16.81 -14.18
N LYS A 273 13.55 15.59 -13.64
CA LYS A 273 12.39 14.71 -13.49
C LYS A 273 11.52 15.19 -12.32
N TRP A 274 10.21 15.33 -12.54
CA TRP A 274 9.27 15.57 -11.44
C TRP A 274 9.17 14.31 -10.57
N TYR A 275 9.77 14.39 -9.38
CA TYR A 275 9.96 13.26 -8.48
C TYR A 275 8.62 12.73 -7.98
N ARG A 276 8.42 11.41 -8.06
CA ARG A 276 7.20 10.76 -7.59
C ARG A 276 7.21 10.57 -6.08
N THR A 277 6.03 10.65 -5.46
CA THR A 277 5.90 10.41 -4.03
C THR A 277 6.38 9.02 -3.63
N PRO A 278 7.34 8.92 -2.67
CA PRO A 278 7.77 7.65 -2.10
C PRO A 278 6.58 6.81 -1.61
N ASN A 279 6.61 5.50 -1.86
CA ASN A 279 5.62 4.57 -1.31
C ASN A 279 5.84 4.35 0.21
N CYS A 280 4.87 3.72 0.87
CA CYS A 280 4.93 3.48 2.31
C CYS A 280 6.17 2.67 2.73
N GLN A 281 6.60 1.70 1.91
CA GLN A 281 7.78 0.88 2.19
C GLN A 281 9.07 1.72 2.19
N LYS A 282 9.27 2.58 1.19
CA LYS A 282 10.41 3.49 1.13
C LYS A 282 10.44 4.46 2.31
N ILE A 283 9.28 4.95 2.74
CA ILE A 283 9.17 5.81 3.93
C ILE A 283 9.55 5.03 5.20
N LYS A 284 9.05 3.80 5.37
CA LYS A 284 9.41 2.94 6.51
C LYS A 284 10.92 2.67 6.57
N LEU A 285 11.56 2.46 5.41
CA LEU A 285 13.00 2.19 5.33
C LEU A 285 13.85 3.44 5.60
N GLN A 286 13.53 4.57 4.96
CA GLN A 286 14.39 5.76 4.99
C GLN A 286 14.08 6.72 6.14
N ALA A 287 12.83 6.75 6.62
CA ALA A 287 12.39 7.59 7.71
C ALA A 287 11.34 6.89 8.58
N PRO A 288 11.70 5.78 9.27
CA PRO A 288 10.77 5.00 10.10
C PRO A 288 10.06 5.85 11.15
N LEU A 289 10.74 6.88 11.68
CA LEU A 289 10.19 7.84 12.67
C LEU A 289 8.94 8.60 12.17
N LEU A 290 8.74 8.69 10.85
CA LEU A 290 7.56 9.33 10.25
C LEU A 290 6.38 8.35 10.11
N CYS A 291 6.62 7.04 10.12
CA CYS A 291 5.59 6.06 9.86
C CYS A 291 4.88 5.62 11.16
N GLU A 292 3.85 6.37 11.54
CA GLU A 292 2.88 5.97 12.57
C GLU A 292 1.53 5.72 11.92
N PRO A 293 1.26 4.50 11.42
CA PRO A 293 0.05 4.21 10.69
C PRO A 293 -1.18 4.32 11.59
N ASP A 294 -2.20 5.03 11.11
CA ASP A 294 -3.55 4.98 11.67
C ASP A 294 -4.35 3.82 11.04
N GLU A 295 -5.62 3.68 11.42
CA GLU A 295 -6.53 2.64 10.89
C GLU A 295 -6.62 2.67 9.35
N HIS A 296 -6.65 3.86 8.75
CA HIS A 296 -6.75 4.03 7.30
C HIS A 296 -5.44 3.68 6.59
N CYS A 297 -4.29 3.91 7.24
CA CYS A 297 -2.98 3.65 6.69
C CYS A 297 -2.68 2.15 6.55
N SER A 298 -3.29 1.30 7.37
CA SER A 298 -3.06 -0.16 7.36
C SER A 298 -3.36 -0.83 6.02
N GLN A 299 -4.33 -0.28 5.27
CA GLN A 299 -4.80 -0.80 3.99
C GLN A 299 -4.18 -0.06 2.79
N ILE A 300 -3.17 0.80 3.00
CA ILE A 300 -2.68 1.73 1.98
C ILE A 300 -1.17 1.65 1.81
N LYS A 301 -0.74 1.44 0.57
CA LYS A 301 0.68 1.34 0.18
C LYS A 301 1.30 2.66 -0.31
N ASN A 302 0.51 3.72 -0.49
CA ASN A 302 1.01 5.02 -0.94
C ASN A 302 0.33 6.22 -0.24
N PRO A 303 1.09 7.22 0.24
CA PRO A 303 0.54 8.43 0.87
C PRO A 303 -0.49 9.18 0.02
N LEU A 304 -0.32 9.25 -1.30
CA LEU A 304 -1.29 9.90 -2.19
C LEU A 304 -2.62 9.17 -2.21
N THR A 305 -2.60 7.84 -2.20
CA THR A 305 -3.82 7.02 -2.13
C THR A 305 -4.58 7.29 -0.83
N TYR A 306 -3.89 7.45 0.30
CA TYR A 306 -4.50 7.85 1.56
C TYR A 306 -5.24 9.19 1.41
N TYR A 307 -4.56 10.20 0.89
CA TYR A 307 -5.13 11.54 0.78
C TYR A 307 -6.38 11.56 -0.11
N TYR A 308 -6.30 10.93 -1.29
CA TYR A 308 -7.42 10.90 -2.22
C TYR A 308 -8.59 10.05 -1.73
N ARG A 309 -8.33 8.98 -0.97
CA ARG A 309 -9.36 8.19 -0.29
C ARG A 309 -10.14 9.03 0.71
N ARG A 310 -9.43 9.77 1.59
CA ARG A 310 -10.05 10.65 2.59
C ARG A 310 -10.91 11.74 1.95
N LEU A 311 -10.42 12.35 0.85
CA LEU A 311 -11.19 13.31 0.07
C LEU A 311 -12.46 12.71 -0.55
N ALA A 312 -12.44 11.45 -0.96
CA ALA A 312 -13.60 10.78 -1.53
C ALA A 312 -14.62 10.39 -0.48
N GLU A 313 -14.17 9.83 0.65
CA GLU A 313 -15.01 9.47 1.79
C GLU A 313 -15.84 10.67 2.29
N GLU A 314 -15.21 11.83 2.38
CA GLU A 314 -15.90 13.06 2.76
C GLU A 314 -16.94 13.51 1.71
N LYS A 315 -16.62 13.45 0.40
CA LYS A 315 -17.61 13.77 -0.64
C LYS A 315 -18.83 12.86 -0.59
N HIS A 316 -18.64 11.58 -0.30
CA HIS A 316 -19.73 10.63 -0.14
C HIS A 316 -20.56 10.90 1.12
N ALA A 317 -19.92 11.32 2.22
CA ALA A 317 -20.62 11.73 3.43
C ALA A 317 -21.47 13.00 3.22
N VAL A 318 -20.96 13.98 2.46
CA VAL A 318 -21.69 15.22 2.12
C VAL A 318 -22.86 14.94 1.17
N GLN A 319 -22.70 14.04 0.19
CA GLN A 319 -23.78 13.68 -0.74
C GLN A 319 -24.86 12.78 -0.11
N GLY A 320 -24.54 12.06 0.97
CA GLY A 320 -25.50 11.24 1.72
C GLY A 320 -26.27 11.99 2.81
N GLY A 321 -25.94 13.26 3.07
CA GLY A 321 -26.49 14.07 4.16
C GLY A 321 -27.66 14.98 3.79
N ASP A 322 -28.07 15.05 2.53
CA ASP A 322 -29.10 15.98 2.04
C ASP A 322 -30.44 15.29 1.75
N THR A 323 -30.97 14.59 2.77
CA THR A 323 -32.39 14.20 2.84
C THR A 323 -32.88 14.40 4.26
N GLY A 324 -33.32 15.62 4.59
CA GLY A 324 -34.05 15.84 5.83
C GLY A 324 -34.08 17.27 6.31
N GLY A 325 -34.96 18.09 5.73
CA GLY A 325 -35.46 19.26 6.44
C GLY A 325 -35.92 20.43 5.57
N GLU A 326 -37.04 20.28 4.86
CA GLU A 326 -37.99 21.40 4.59
C GLU A 326 -39.40 20.78 4.68
N GLU A 327 -40.07 21.00 5.81
CA GLU A 327 -41.22 21.92 5.94
C GLU A 327 -42.46 21.47 5.14
N ASN A 328 -43.40 20.86 5.85
CA ASN A 328 -44.82 21.01 5.55
C ASN A 328 -45.55 21.34 6.87
N LEU A 329 -45.50 22.61 7.21
CA LEU A 329 -46.54 23.29 7.97
C LEU A 329 -47.41 24.01 6.93
N LEU A 330 -48.53 23.37 6.57
CA LEU A 330 -49.85 23.97 6.32
C LEU A 330 -50.85 22.86 6.01
#